data_AF-A0AA39XT05-F1
#
_entry.id   AF-A0AA39XT05-F1
#
_cell.length_a   1.000
_cell.length_b   1.000
_cell.length_c   1.000
_cell.angle_alpha   90.00
_cell.angle_beta   90.00
_cell.angle_gamma   90.00
#
_symmetry.space_group_name_H-M   'P 1'
#
loop_
_entity.id
_entity.type
_entity.pdbx_description
1 polymer ?
#
loop_
_entity_poly.entity_id
_entity_poly.type
_entity_poly.pdbx_seq_one_letter_code
_entity_poly.pdbx_strand_id
1 'polypeptide(L)'
;VDTYYIDKTSSAELSKAINSIYIWYQKSRICYAYLADVSSHPLVEVDDTKFRRSRWFTQGWTLQELVAPRQLTFYSKDWTRIG
;
A
#
# COMPACT_ATOMS: atom_id res chain seq x y z
N VAL A 1 -10.37 -4.97 3.99
CA VAL A 1 -10.28 -3.59 3.47
C VAL A 1 -10.11 -2.71 4.68
N ASP A 2 -9.01 -1.96 4.75
CA ASP A 2 -8.77 -1.04 5.86
C ASP A 2 -9.65 0.21 5.64
N THR A 3 -10.51 0.52 6.59
CA THR A 3 -11.44 1.66 6.55
C THR A 3 -11.30 2.49 7.83
N TYR A 4 -10.08 2.61 8.35
CA TYR A 4 -9.84 3.44 9.53
C TYR A 4 -9.69 4.91 9.12
N TYR A 5 -10.72 5.71 9.40
CA TYR A 5 -10.68 7.17 9.26
C TYR A 5 -9.82 7.75 10.39
N ILE A 6 -8.59 8.17 10.06
CA ILE A 6 -7.71 8.87 11.01
C ILE A 6 -8.08 10.36 11.05
N ASP A 7 -8.52 10.85 12.20
CA ASP A 7 -8.66 12.28 12.45
C ASP A 7 -7.28 12.93 12.60
N LYS A 8 -6.95 13.85 11.68
CA LYS A 8 -5.64 14.51 11.58
C LYS A 8 -5.49 15.71 12.52
N THR A 9 -6.52 16.06 13.28
CA THR A 9 -6.51 17.25 14.17
C THR A 9 -5.84 16.99 15.52
N SER A 10 -5.66 15.73 15.92
CA SER A 10 -5.01 15.33 17.16
C SER A 10 -3.75 14.50 16.90
N SER A 11 -2.57 15.07 17.21
CA SER A 11 -1.27 14.42 17.00
C SER A 11 -1.06 13.15 17.86
N ALA A 12 -1.75 13.06 19.00
CA ALA A 12 -1.69 11.89 19.88
C ALA A 12 -2.50 10.71 19.32
N GLU A 13 -3.71 10.96 18.79
CA GLU A 13 -4.52 9.92 18.14
C GLU A 13 -3.89 9.48 16.81
N LEU A 14 -3.30 10.41 16.07
CA LEU A 14 -2.50 10.12 14.89
C LEU A 14 -1.38 9.12 15.19
N SER A 15 -0.63 9.35 16.28
CA SER A 15 0.49 8.49 16.67
C SER A 15 0.04 7.11 17.16
N LYS A 16 -1.10 7.01 17.86
CA LYS A 16 -1.67 5.72 18.28
C LYS A 16 -2.19 4.92 17.09
N ALA A 17 -2.87 5.56 16.14
CA ALA A 17 -3.37 4.93 14.93
C ALA A 17 -2.22 4.36 14.09
N ILE A 18 -1.17 5.17 13.88
CA ILE A 18 0.07 4.77 13.19
C ILE A 18 0.69 3.52 13.84
N ASN A 19 0.90 3.54 15.16
CA ASN A 19 1.51 2.41 15.87
C ASN A 19 0.63 1.16 15.81
N SER A 20 -0.70 1.32 15.86
CA SER A 20 -1.64 0.20 15.77
C SER A 20 -1.58 -0.43 14.38
N ILE A 21 -1.64 0.37 13.31
CA ILE A 21 -1.58 -0.09 11.92
C ILE A 21 -0.23 -0.76 11.62
N TYR A 22 0.87 -0.20 12.12
CA TYR A 22 2.20 -0.80 12.01
C TYR A 22 2.23 -2.23 12.58
N ILE A 23 1.69 -2.45 13.79
CA ILE A 23 1.66 -3.78 14.42
C ILE A 23 0.82 -4.75 13.60
N TRP A 24 -0.30 -4.31 13.03
CA TRP A 24 -1.18 -5.16 12.21
C TRP A 24 -0.46 -5.61 10.95
N TYR A 25 0.22 -4.69 10.27
CA TYR A 25 1.03 -5.01 9.10
C TYR A 25 2.25 -5.88 9.45
N GLN A 26 2.91 -5.64 10.58
CA GLN A 26 4.03 -6.47 11.04
C GLN A 26 3.61 -7.91 11.36
N LYS A 27 2.41 -8.09 11.94
CA LYS A 27 1.87 -9.41 12.28
C LYS A 27 1.23 -10.12 11.09
N SER A 28 0.95 -9.42 10.00
CA SER A 28 0.38 -10.06 8.81
C SER A 28 1.44 -10.96 8.15
N ARG A 29 0.97 -12.08 7.57
CA ARG A 29 1.85 -12.95 6.79
C ARG A 29 2.13 -12.37 5.40
N ILE A 30 1.11 -11.75 4.80
CA ILE A 30 1.14 -11.14 3.46
C ILE A 30 0.26 -9.90 3.50
N CYS A 31 0.75 -8.81 2.92
CA CYS A 31 -0.02 -7.61 2.60
C CYS A 31 -0.24 -7.50 1.09
N TYR A 32 -1.40 -6.99 0.69
CA TYR A 32 -1.75 -6.77 -0.70
C TYR A 32 -1.91 -5.28 -0.96
N ALA A 33 -1.15 -4.74 -1.90
CA ALA A 33 -1.27 -3.35 -2.35
C ALA A 33 -1.93 -3.32 -3.73
N TYR A 34 -3.07 -2.63 -3.85
CA TYR A 34 -3.79 -2.47 -5.10
C TYR A 34 -3.49 -1.11 -5.73
N LEU A 35 -2.97 -1.13 -6.95
CA LEU A 35 -2.50 0.03 -7.72
C LEU A 35 -3.53 0.35 -8.81
N ALA A 36 -4.54 1.14 -8.45
CA ALA A 36 -5.65 1.49 -9.35
C ALA A 36 -5.23 2.29 -10.60
N ASP A 37 -4.04 2.90 -10.57
CA ASP A 37 -3.46 3.72 -11.64
C ASP A 37 -2.38 2.99 -12.47
N VAL A 38 -2.07 1.74 -12.11
CA VAL A 38 -1.19 0.87 -12.89
C VAL A 38 -2.05 -0.16 -13.61
N SER A 39 -2.09 -0.08 -14.93
CA SER A 39 -2.71 -1.10 -15.78
C SER A 39 -1.65 -2.13 -16.20
N SER A 40 -1.99 -3.41 -16.13
CA SER A 40 -1.16 -4.47 -16.68
C SER A 40 -2.04 -5.31 -17.59
N HIS A 41 -1.90 -5.13 -18.89
CA HIS A 41 -2.58 -6.04 -19.80
C HIS A 41 -1.87 -7.40 -19.70
N PRO A 42 -2.61 -8.53 -19.72
CA PRO A 42 -2.01 -9.87 -19.59
C PRO A 42 -1.02 -10.24 -20.70
N LEU A 43 -0.87 -9.39 -21.72
CA LEU A 43 0.05 -9.54 -22.86
C LEU A 43 1.20 -8.51 -22.85
N VAL A 44 1.19 -7.57 -21.92
CA VAL A 44 2.16 -6.47 -21.85
C VAL A 44 2.79 -6.51 -20.48
N GLU A 45 4.12 -6.68 -20.45
CA GLU A 45 4.89 -6.57 -19.21
C GLU A 45 4.54 -5.27 -18.50
N VAL A 46 4.44 -5.34 -17.17
CA VAL A 46 4.11 -4.17 -16.36
C VAL A 46 5.15 -3.10 -16.66
N ASP A 47 4.69 -1.95 -17.14
CA ASP A 47 5.57 -0.82 -17.40
C ASP A 47 6.16 -0.35 -16.06
N ASP A 48 7.42 -0.70 -15.85
CA ASP A 48 8.22 -0.40 -14.65
C ASP A 48 8.19 1.11 -14.34
N THR A 49 8.07 1.95 -15.37
CA THR A 49 7.97 3.40 -15.20
C THR A 49 6.62 3.83 -14.64
N LYS A 50 5.51 3.16 -15.01
CA LYS A 50 4.18 3.41 -14.45
C LYS A 50 4.05 2.88 -13.02
N PHE A 51 4.65 1.73 -12.73
CA PHE A 51 4.71 1.19 -11.38
C PHE A 51 5.40 2.20 -10.44
N ARG A 52 6.62 2.64 -10.77
CA ARG A 52 7.38 3.62 -9.97
C ARG A 52 6.72 4.99 -9.85
N ARG A 53 5.90 5.37 -10.84
CA ARG A 53 5.13 6.63 -10.84
C ARG A 53 3.74 6.50 -10.26
N SER A 54 3.35 5.32 -9.75
CA SER A 54 2.04 5.15 -9.14
C SER A 54 1.87 6.13 -7.99
N ARG A 55 0.65 6.67 -7.88
CA ARG A 55 0.21 7.53 -6.78
C ARG A 55 0.44 6.87 -5.43
N TRP A 56 0.45 5.54 -5.35
CA TRP A 56 0.76 4.81 -4.12
C TRP A 56 2.13 5.21 -3.55
N PHE A 57 3.16 5.41 -4.39
CA PHE A 57 4.49 5.87 -3.94
C PHE A 57 4.54 7.37 -3.58
N THR A 58 3.52 8.15 -3.96
CA THR A 58 3.46 9.60 -3.70
C THR A 58 2.60 9.97 -2.49
N GLN A 59 1.81 9.03 -1.96
CA GLN A 59 1.00 9.27 -0.77
C GLN A 59 1.85 9.04 0.48
N GLY A 60 2.16 10.10 1.24
CA GLY A 60 3.07 10.07 2.39
C GLY A 60 2.75 9.10 3.54
N TRP A 61 1.66 8.34 3.46
CA TRP A 61 1.27 7.29 4.40
C TRP A 61 1.80 5.90 4.01
N THR A 62 2.18 5.67 2.74
CA THR A 62 2.60 4.35 2.25
C THR A 62 3.98 3.93 2.74
N LEU A 63 4.79 4.84 3.29
CA LEU A 63 6.10 4.49 3.83
C LEU A 63 6.01 3.56 5.05
N GLN A 64 4.99 3.72 5.90
CA GLN A 64 4.78 2.83 7.05
C GLN A 64 4.21 1.47 6.61
N GLU A 65 3.43 1.46 5.53
CA GLU A 65 2.88 0.25 4.91
C GLU A 65 3.93 -0.56 4.14
N LEU A 66 5.06 0.08 3.77
CA LEU A 66 6.16 -0.55 3.04
C LEU A 66 7.16 -1.23 4.00
N VAL A 67 7.33 -0.68 5.20
CA VAL A 67 8.38 -1.12 6.16
C VAL A 67 7.85 -2.14 7.18
N ALA A 68 6.55 -2.11 7.47
CA ALA A 68 5.96 -3.00 8.47
C ALA A 68 5.77 -4.46 8.00
N PRO A 69 5.25 -4.74 6.79
CA PRO A 69 4.95 -6.12 6.37
C PRO A 69 6.19 -6.95 6.10
N ARG A 70 6.10 -8.26 6.40
CA ARG A 70 7.14 -9.23 6.02
C ARG A 70 7.13 -9.55 4.53
N GLN A 71 5.96 -9.50 3.91
CA GLN A 71 5.75 -9.75 2.49
C GLN A 71 4.65 -8.82 1.98
N LEU A 72 4.95 -8.07 0.92
CA LEU A 72 4.01 -7.16 0.26
C LEU A 72 3.92 -7.55 -1.21
N THR A 73 2.71 -7.85 -1.68
CA THR A 73 2.43 -8.22 -3.07
C THR A 73 1.61 -7.13 -3.74
N PHE A 74 2.04 -6.69 -4.91
CA PHE A 74 1.37 -5.64 -5.66
C PHE A 74 0.41 -6.20 -6.71
N TYR A 75 -0.76 -5.58 -6.81
CA TYR A 75 -1.79 -5.89 -7.79
C TYR A 75 -2.09 -4.66 -8.63
N SER A 76 -2.18 -4.86 -9.95
CA SER A 76 -2.61 -3.83 -10.90
C SER A 76 -4.11 -3.57 -10.81
N LYS A 77 -4.57 -2.53 -11.51
CA LYS A 77 -5.99 -2.24 -11.74
C LYS A 77 -6.76 -3.43 -12.29
N ASP A 78 -6.09 -4.27 -13.08
CA ASP A 78 -6.66 -5.45 -13.74
C ASP A 78 -6.54 -6.72 -12.85
N TRP A 79 -6.26 -6.55 -11.55
CA TRP A 79 -6.02 -7.63 -10.59
C TRP A 79 -4.90 -8.60 -10.99
N THR A 80 -3.96 -8.14 -11.81
CA THR A 80 -2.78 -8.92 -12.15
C THR A 80 -1.69 -8.66 -11.12
N ARG A 81 -1.00 -9.71 -10.70
CA ARG A 81 0.14 -9.59 -9.78
C ARG A 81 1.34 -8.95 -10.51
N ILE A 82 1.85 -7.85 -9.94
CA ILE A 82 3.00 -7.10 -10.48
C ILE A 82 4.32 -7.54 -9.81
N GLY A 83 4.25 -8.13 -8.62
CA GLY A 83 5.40 -8.63 -7.85
C GLY A 83 4.92 -9.20 -6.53
#